data_AF-A0A8X6SU61-F1
#
_entry.id   AF-A0A8X6SU61-F1
#
_cell.length_a   1.000
_cell.length_b   1.000
_cell.length_c   1.000
_cell.angle_alpha   90.00
_cell.angle_beta   90.00
_cell.angle_gamma   90.00
#
_symmetry.space_group_name_H-M   'P 1'
#
loop_
_entity.id
_entity.type
_entity.pdbx_description
1 polymer ?
#
loop_
_entity_poly.entity_id
_entity_poly.type
_entity_poly.pdbx_seq_one_letter_code
_entity_poly.pdbx_strand_id
1 'polypeptide(L)'
;MSQRSHLIDSKAWRVVGRIWNRFFKTGSAGRRPGHGRRRATTPNEDRYLVLTAQRDRNMNATILQQHLARLLAPRFQLSLSETGSMV
;
A
#
# COMPACT_ATOMS: atom_id res chain seq x y z
N MET A 1 46.20 -0.18 -15.31
CA MET A 1 45.15 0.85 -15.56
C MET A 1 43.81 0.14 -15.61
N SER A 2 43.00 0.34 -14.58
CA SER A 2 41.87 -0.52 -14.20
C SER A 2 40.57 -0.06 -14.87
N GLN A 3 40.08 -0.81 -15.87
CA GLN A 3 38.80 -0.53 -16.54
C GLN A 3 37.57 -0.83 -15.65
N ARG A 4 37.75 -1.55 -14.54
CA ARG A 4 36.64 -2.01 -13.68
C ARG A 4 36.08 -0.93 -12.74
N SER A 5 36.84 0.10 -12.39
CA SER A 5 36.36 1.20 -11.52
C SER A 5 35.36 2.12 -12.22
N HIS A 6 35.57 2.41 -13.51
CA HIS A 6 34.69 3.30 -14.30
C HIS A 6 33.24 2.80 -14.40
N LEU A 7 33.01 1.48 -14.37
CA LEU A 7 31.67 0.91 -14.49
C LEU A 7 30.86 1.06 -13.20
N ILE A 8 31.50 0.99 -12.04
CA ILE A 8 30.84 1.09 -10.72
C ILE A 8 30.40 2.53 -10.46
N ASP A 9 31.28 3.51 -10.72
CA ASP A 9 30.96 4.94 -10.60
C ASP A 9 29.84 5.35 -11.58
N SER A 10 29.86 4.85 -12.82
CA SER A 10 28.82 5.19 -13.80
C SER A 10 27.44 4.67 -13.41
N LYS A 11 27.35 3.54 -12.71
CA LYS A 11 26.07 2.92 -12.32
C LYS A 11 25.49 3.60 -11.09
N ALA A 12 26.34 3.91 -10.11
CA ALA A 12 25.95 4.65 -8.91
C ALA A 12 25.50 6.08 -9.26
N TRP A 13 26.26 6.79 -10.11
CA TRP A 13 25.91 8.15 -10.55
C TRP A 13 24.56 8.23 -11.26
N ARG A 14 24.25 7.24 -12.10
CA ARG A 14 22.94 7.13 -12.78
C ARG A 14 21.77 6.85 -11.83
N VAL A 15 22.01 6.26 -10.67
CA VAL A 15 20.96 6.08 -9.64
C VAL A 15 20.71 7.40 -8.92
N VAL A 16 21.78 8.09 -8.50
CA VAL A 16 21.71 9.39 -7.82
C VAL A 16 20.99 10.44 -8.68
N GLY A 17 21.38 10.58 -9.95
CA GLY A 17 20.73 11.53 -10.87
C GLY A 17 19.24 11.24 -11.10
N ARG A 18 18.84 9.95 -11.12
CA ARG A 18 17.42 9.56 -11.25
C ARG A 18 16.61 9.83 -9.98
N ILE A 19 17.23 9.79 -8.80
CA ILE A 19 16.57 10.15 -7.54
C ILE A 19 16.45 11.67 -7.45
N TRP A 20 17.52 12.39 -7.75
CA TRP A 20 17.56 13.84 -7.76
C TRP A 20 16.51 14.45 -8.71
N ASN A 21 16.51 14.05 -9.98
CA ASN A 21 15.52 14.53 -10.96
C ASN A 21 14.07 14.23 -10.53
N ARG A 22 13.85 13.13 -9.80
CA ARG A 22 12.53 12.77 -9.28
C ARG A 22 12.12 13.66 -8.12
N PHE A 23 13.05 14.01 -7.24
CA PHE A 23 12.81 14.93 -6.13
C PHE A 23 12.35 16.30 -6.65
N PHE A 24 13.05 16.86 -7.64
CA PHE A 24 12.63 18.12 -8.28
C PHE A 24 11.26 18.05 -8.93
N LYS A 25 10.90 16.92 -9.56
CA LYS A 25 9.62 16.75 -10.24
C LYS A 25 8.43 16.51 -9.31
N THR A 26 8.66 15.83 -8.19
CA THR A 26 7.57 15.30 -7.34
C THR A 26 7.55 15.94 -5.94
N GLY A 27 8.56 16.73 -5.58
CA GLY A 27 8.71 17.34 -4.25
C GLY A 27 8.99 16.32 -3.12
N SER A 28 9.15 15.04 -3.46
CA SER A 28 9.32 13.96 -2.47
C SER A 28 10.35 12.94 -2.93
N ALA A 29 11.25 12.60 -2.02
CA ALA A 29 12.20 11.49 -2.16
C ALA A 29 11.61 10.15 -1.70
N GLY A 30 10.36 10.17 -1.21
CA GLY A 30 9.67 8.99 -0.72
C GLY A 30 9.47 7.93 -1.80
N ARG A 31 9.29 6.68 -1.35
CA ARG A 31 8.90 5.60 -2.25
C ARG A 31 7.53 5.93 -2.84
N ARG A 32 7.42 5.83 -4.17
CA ARG A 32 6.12 5.86 -4.83
C ARG A 32 5.30 4.65 -4.34
N PRO A 33 4.00 4.83 -4.06
CA PRO A 33 3.13 3.68 -3.87
C PRO A 33 3.25 2.79 -5.12
N GLY A 34 3.42 1.49 -4.91
CA GLY A 34 3.49 0.55 -6.02
C GLY A 34 2.22 0.66 -6.85
N HIS A 35 2.37 0.65 -8.18
CA HIS A 35 1.23 0.46 -9.06
C HIS A 35 0.77 -0.99 -8.91
N GLY A 36 -0.30 -1.19 -8.14
CA GLY A 36 -0.87 -2.49 -7.82
C GLY A 36 -2.30 -2.33 -7.34
N ARG A 37 -3.05 -3.44 -7.30
CA ARG A 37 -4.42 -3.44 -6.80
C ARG A 37 -4.43 -2.90 -5.37
N ARG A 38 -5.15 -1.80 -5.13
CA ARG A 38 -5.39 -1.31 -3.77
C ARG A 38 -6.04 -2.45 -2.99
N ARG A 39 -5.50 -2.76 -1.81
CA ARG A 39 -6.08 -3.77 -0.93
C ARG A 39 -7.48 -3.32 -0.56
N ALA A 40 -8.46 -4.16 -0.86
CA ALA A 40 -9.86 -3.89 -0.55
C ALA A 40 -10.15 -4.07 0.94
N THR A 41 -9.34 -4.89 1.61
CA THR A 41 -9.43 -5.21 3.03
C THR A 41 -8.21 -4.68 3.80
N THR A 42 -8.42 -4.31 5.07
CA THR A 42 -7.33 -3.93 5.97
C THR A 42 -6.65 -5.16 6.59
N PRO A 43 -5.40 -5.06 7.10
CA PRO A 43 -4.74 -6.18 7.75
C PRO A 43 -5.50 -6.76 8.96
N ASN A 44 -6.38 -5.98 9.59
CA ASN A 44 -7.22 -6.46 10.70
C ASN A 44 -8.43 -7.25 10.19
N GLU A 45 -9.02 -6.80 9.09
CA GLU A 45 -10.11 -7.51 8.39
C GLU A 45 -9.62 -8.85 7.85
N ASP A 46 -8.44 -8.89 7.23
CA ASP A 46 -7.85 -10.14 6.74
C ASP A 46 -7.64 -11.13 7.88
N ARG A 47 -7.15 -10.67 9.05
CA ARG A 47 -7.02 -11.52 10.24
C ARG A 47 -8.36 -12.04 10.73
N TYR A 48 -9.38 -11.18 10.75
CA TYR A 48 -10.74 -11.58 11.12
C TYR A 48 -11.31 -12.64 10.15
N LEU A 49 -11.12 -12.45 8.84
CA LEU A 49 -11.56 -13.40 7.81
C LEU A 49 -10.89 -14.76 7.99
N VAL A 50 -9.57 -14.79 8.20
CA VAL A 50 -8.83 -16.04 8.43
C VAL A 50 -9.33 -16.76 9.68
N LEU A 51 -9.50 -16.06 10.79
CA LEU A 51 -9.97 -16.66 12.04
C LEU A 51 -11.42 -17.18 11.94
N THR A 52 -12.28 -16.45 11.24
CA THR A 52 -13.69 -16.84 11.07
C THR A 52 -13.81 -18.02 10.11
N ALA A 53 -13.06 -18.03 9.01
CA ALA A 53 -12.99 -19.17 8.11
C ALA A 53 -12.36 -20.42 8.76
N GLN A 54 -11.47 -20.24 9.73
CA GLN A 54 -10.90 -21.36 10.50
C GLN A 54 -11.90 -21.98 11.48
N ARG A 55 -12.73 -21.15 12.14
CA ARG A 55 -13.77 -21.60 13.07
C ARG A 55 -14.93 -22.27 12.33
N ASP A 56 -15.42 -21.62 11.28
CA ASP A 56 -16.56 -22.07 10.50
C ASP A 56 -16.15 -22.28 9.04
N ARG A 57 -15.47 -23.40 8.77
CA ARG A 57 -14.93 -23.72 7.43
C ARG A 57 -16.00 -23.81 6.34
N ASN A 58 -17.25 -24.07 6.71
CA ASN A 58 -18.38 -24.18 5.79
C ASN A 58 -19.17 -22.87 5.66
N MET A 59 -18.69 -21.77 6.26
CA MET A 59 -19.40 -20.49 6.22
C MET A 59 -19.37 -19.92 4.81
N ASN A 60 -20.55 -19.55 4.30
CA ASN A 60 -20.69 -18.95 2.98
C ASN A 60 -19.95 -17.59 2.92
N ALA A 61 -19.15 -17.38 1.87
CA ALA A 61 -18.41 -16.13 1.63
C ALA A 61 -19.30 -14.89 1.62
N THR A 62 -20.55 -14.98 1.12
CA THR A 62 -21.50 -13.86 1.14
C THR A 62 -21.94 -13.50 2.56
N ILE A 63 -22.15 -14.52 3.41
CA ILE A 63 -22.50 -14.32 4.82
C ILE A 63 -21.31 -13.71 5.58
N LEU A 64 -20.10 -14.21 5.32
CA LEU A 64 -18.86 -13.62 5.84
C LEU A 64 -18.71 -12.16 5.44
N GLN A 65 -18.98 -11.82 4.18
CA GLN A 65 -18.91 -10.46 3.68
C GLN A 65 -19.94 -9.54 4.36
N GLN A 66 -21.18 -10.01 4.55
CA GLN A 66 -22.21 -9.27 5.28
C GLN A 66 -21.84 -9.05 6.74
N HIS A 67 -21.28 -10.07 7.40
CA HIS A 67 -20.82 -9.98 8.78
C HIS A 67 -19.65 -9.00 8.91
N LEU A 68 -18.68 -9.06 7.99
CA LEU A 68 -17.58 -8.10 7.89
C LEU A 68 -18.11 -6.68 7.66
N ALA A 69 -19.04 -6.49 6.72
CA ALA A 69 -19.66 -5.19 6.45
C ALA A 69 -20.37 -4.62 7.69
N ARG A 70 -21.02 -5.47 8.49
CA ARG A 70 -21.67 -5.06 9.74
C ARG A 70 -20.65 -4.64 10.82
N LEU A 71 -19.52 -5.33 10.91
CA LEU A 71 -18.42 -4.98 11.82
C LEU A 71 -17.68 -3.70 11.39
N LEU A 72 -17.68 -3.39 10.09
CA LEU A 72 -17.04 -2.21 9.51
C LEU A 72 -17.99 -1.02 9.32
N ALA A 73 -19.30 -1.20 9.42
CA ALA A 73 -20.30 -0.14 9.31
C ALA A 73 -20.03 1.11 10.19
N PRO A 74 -19.55 1.01 11.45
CA PRO A 74 -19.19 2.19 12.23
C PRO A 74 -17.89 2.89 11.76
N ARG A 75 -17.13 2.32 10.81
CA ARG A 75 -15.87 2.89 10.29
C ARG A 75 -15.99 3.61 8.95
N PHE A 76 -17.03 3.33 8.15
CA PHE A 76 -17.25 4.04 6.88
C PHE A 76 -17.66 5.51 7.07
N GLN A 77 -18.15 5.90 8.26
CA GLN A 77 -18.46 7.29 8.59
C GLN A 77 -17.24 8.14 8.99
N LEU A 78 -16.13 7.51 9.42
CA LEU A 78 -14.95 8.24 9.93
C LEU A 78 -13.85 8.46 8.88
N SER A 79 -13.88 7.77 7.73
CA SER A 79 -12.89 7.97 6.67
C SER A 79 -13.32 9.01 5.61
N LEU A 80 -14.60 9.39 5.58
CA LEU A 80 -15.09 10.43 4.67
C LEU A 80 -14.93 11.85 5.25
N SER A 81 -14.57 11.97 6.54
CA SER A 81 -14.37 13.25 7.24
C SER A 81 -12.90 13.71 7.32
N GLU A 82 -11.92 12.91 6.88
CA GLU A 82 -10.51 13.30 6.93
C GLU A 82 -9.94 13.85 5.61
N THR A 83 -10.71 13.81 4.51
CA THR A 83 -10.35 14.46 3.23
C THR A 83 -11.25 15.66 2.95
N GLY A 84 -11.31 16.56 3.93
CA GLY A 84 -12.09 17.81 3.86
C GLY A 84 -11.42 18.96 4.61
N SER A 85 -10.10 19.04 4.63
CA SER A 85 -9.36 20.24 5.04
C SER A 85 -7.92 20.18 4.54
N MET A 86 -7.73 20.48 3.26
CA MET A 86 -6.51 21.03 2.68
C MET A 86 -6.88 21.61 1.30
N VAL A 87 -7.69 22.67 1.33
CA VAL A 87 -7.60 23.93 0.56
C VAL A 87 -8.78 24.82 0.92
#